data_AF-A0A511DV68-F1
#
_entry.id   AF-A0A511DV68-F1
#
_cell.length_a   1.000
_cell.length_b   1.000
_cell.length_c   1.000
_cell.angle_alpha   90.00
_cell.angle_beta   90.00
_cell.angle_gamma   90.00
#
_symmetry.space_group_name_H-M   'P 1'
#
loop_
_entity.id
_entity.type
_entity.pdbx_description
1 polymer ?
#
loop_
_entity_poly.entity_id
_entity_poly.type
_entity_poly.pdbx_seq_one_letter_code
_entity_poly.pdbx_strand_id
1 'polypeptide(L)'
;MKRKFELEKSTANDAILNKLAVTNSDGSFDFGMSKSKVKRQGKGYYQLGDITISLRTIFNPWDTYRTAFDEELKDCPLDVSREWKTSEDGTETTFTIKLNNPTKEEYEVGGLGVAMIFNQILTDNTLDESHQNCVFSDPYIGNDAGYVQVTRLSGDEPTLLVTPGKNAHFEAYRPLNDDKTPRRVTFEGFYEWTILSFAYAESDWFDQKHWNKPTSLILKPGEGQEYSLRFTVIDNQADVPEELHRLGMPVVDSVPGYTIHGTETAHLTINAKSPITSIKVSPENALDIYQAGDGSYKLVGTGDYYGYADVLVEYEDGTHQTINYFVLDAADKAVKKLADFHVKNQWLEDDDKYGRKHAFITYDRDAKQKVLNERRTFISGVSDEVGAGPNLLMASKNLLMPDKHQVQLLEEYVDDVLWGKLQNKDDYSVRASLYYTDENSPYSWASWDKSRSEETWRAYNYVHQAAIYWMMYRLARNYDGLVTNHDWQWYLDHAYHTVMAMHKFATKDKFMYLEQFGLMVGSVHLWILKDLEYEGWDEKAKKYEAYMRLRYQIWASLKYP
;
A
#
# COMPACT_ATOMS: atom_id res chain seq x y z
N MET A 1 -23.14 24.89 -1.27
CA MET A 1 -22.58 26.22 -0.86
C MET A 1 -21.07 26.19 -1.11
N LYS A 2 -20.33 27.31 -1.19
CA LYS A 2 -18.84 27.24 -1.15
C LYS A 2 -18.41 26.46 0.11
N ARG A 3 -17.52 25.48 -0.03
CA ARG A 3 -16.95 24.74 1.10
C ARG A 3 -16.22 25.69 2.03
N LYS A 4 -16.34 25.47 3.35
CA LYS A 4 -15.67 26.29 4.36
C LYS A 4 -14.95 25.44 5.39
N PHE A 5 -13.71 25.81 5.70
CA PHE A 5 -12.96 25.26 6.81
C PHE A 5 -13.57 25.69 8.16
N GLU A 6 -13.81 24.71 9.03
CA GLU A 6 -14.14 24.87 10.44
C GLU A 6 -12.97 24.31 11.26
N LEU A 7 -12.11 25.22 11.76
CA LEU A 7 -10.99 24.88 12.61
C LEU A 7 -11.38 24.96 14.08
N GLU A 8 -11.12 23.91 14.86
CA GLU A 8 -11.13 23.99 16.32
C GLU A 8 -9.69 23.97 16.82
N LYS A 9 -9.18 25.13 17.23
CA LYS A 9 -7.86 25.26 17.86
C LYS A 9 -7.90 24.74 19.31
N SER A 10 -6.83 24.12 19.77
CA SER A 10 -6.67 23.70 21.17
C SER A 10 -6.67 24.92 22.09
N THR A 11 -7.35 24.81 23.24
CA THR A 11 -7.42 25.88 24.25
C THR A 11 -6.12 26.06 25.03
N ALA A 12 -5.19 25.10 24.94
CA ALA A 12 -3.85 25.21 25.53
C ALA A 12 -2.84 25.88 24.58
N ASN A 13 -3.00 25.68 23.26
CA ASN A 13 -2.03 26.10 22.25
C ASN A 13 -2.72 26.29 20.90
N ASP A 14 -2.79 27.53 20.41
CA ASP A 14 -3.60 27.89 19.23
C ASP A 14 -2.94 27.49 17.89
N ALA A 15 -1.70 27.00 17.94
CA ALA A 15 -1.02 26.32 16.83
C ALA A 15 -1.53 24.89 16.57
N ILE A 16 -2.24 24.28 17.52
CA ILE A 16 -2.70 22.90 17.47
C ILE A 16 -4.18 22.83 17.10
N LEU A 17 -4.57 21.93 16.20
CA LEU A 17 -5.98 21.68 15.85
C LEU A 17 -6.52 20.39 16.49
N ASN A 18 -7.66 20.52 17.18
CA ASN A 18 -8.52 19.42 17.61
C ASN A 18 -9.39 18.90 16.45
N LYS A 19 -9.79 19.80 15.55
CA LYS A 19 -10.71 19.58 14.41
C LYS A 19 -10.18 20.32 13.18
N LEU A 20 -10.11 19.62 12.05
CA LEU A 20 -9.91 20.18 10.71
C LEU A 20 -11.10 19.74 9.87
N ALA A 21 -12.21 20.46 10.00
CA ALA A 21 -13.43 20.10 9.31
C ALA A 21 -13.73 20.99 8.10
N VAL A 22 -14.52 20.45 7.19
CA VAL A 22 -15.08 21.16 6.05
C VAL A 22 -16.59 20.99 6.05
N THR A 23 -17.30 22.11 5.94
CA THR A 23 -18.76 22.14 5.83
C THR A 23 -19.18 22.60 4.43
N ASN A 24 -20.12 21.88 3.81
CA ASN A 24 -20.73 22.21 2.52
C ASN A 24 -22.26 22.43 2.70
N SER A 25 -23.09 22.15 1.69
CA SER A 25 -24.56 22.22 1.81
C SER A 25 -25.19 20.99 2.45
N ASP A 26 -24.42 19.91 2.57
CA ASP A 26 -24.88 18.53 2.60
C ASP A 26 -24.37 17.80 3.86
N GLY A 27 -23.31 18.33 4.49
CA GLY A 27 -22.83 17.96 5.80
C GLY A 27 -21.60 18.74 6.27
N SER A 28 -20.99 18.23 7.35
CA SER A 28 -19.67 18.64 7.84
C SER A 28 -18.84 17.39 8.08
N PHE A 29 -17.65 17.30 7.48
CA PHE A 29 -16.72 16.19 7.65
C PHE A 29 -15.44 16.68 8.33
N ASP A 30 -14.95 15.95 9.35
CA ASP A 30 -13.68 16.26 10.02
C ASP A 30 -12.58 15.32 9.53
N PHE A 31 -11.53 15.91 8.94
CA PHE A 31 -10.30 15.19 8.58
C PHE A 31 -9.39 14.99 9.80
N GLY A 32 -9.55 15.81 10.84
CA GLY A 32 -8.82 15.75 12.10
C GLY A 32 -9.34 14.69 13.07
N MET A 33 -8.82 14.72 14.30
CA MET A 33 -8.97 13.61 15.24
C MET A 33 -10.22 13.66 16.14
N SER A 34 -11.14 14.63 15.97
CA SER A 34 -12.27 14.83 16.91
C SER A 34 -13.25 13.64 16.97
N LYS A 35 -13.21 12.76 15.96
CA LYS A 35 -14.01 11.53 15.86
C LYS A 35 -13.26 10.26 16.22
N SER A 36 -11.98 10.33 16.57
CA SER A 36 -11.20 9.15 16.91
C SER A 36 -11.60 8.61 18.29
N LYS A 37 -11.91 7.30 18.36
CA LYS A 37 -12.17 6.61 19.63
C LYS A 37 -10.90 6.42 20.47
N VAL A 38 -9.73 6.42 19.81
CA VAL A 38 -8.42 6.27 20.47
C VAL A 38 -7.96 7.63 21.02
N LYS A 39 -7.84 7.70 22.35
CA LYS A 39 -7.46 8.94 23.05
C LYS A 39 -5.99 9.30 22.82
N ARG A 40 -5.74 10.42 22.14
CA ARG A 40 -4.42 11.01 21.88
C ARG A 40 -4.22 12.27 22.73
N GLN A 41 -3.71 12.13 23.95
CA GLN A 41 -3.54 13.26 24.89
C GLN A 41 -2.21 13.20 25.66
N GLY A 42 -1.51 14.34 25.72
CA GLY A 42 -0.25 14.51 26.44
C GLY A 42 1.01 14.16 25.63
N LYS A 43 2.19 14.39 26.23
CA LYS A 43 3.50 14.31 25.57
C LYS A 43 3.71 12.97 24.82
N GLY A 44 4.05 13.04 23.54
CA GLY A 44 4.28 11.91 22.63
C GLY A 44 3.05 11.43 21.85
N TYR A 45 1.96 12.20 21.84
CA TYR A 45 0.90 12.07 20.83
C TYR A 45 0.90 13.33 19.97
N TYR A 46 1.38 13.23 18.73
CA TYR A 46 1.44 14.37 17.83
C TYR A 46 0.03 14.86 17.50
N GLN A 47 -0.13 16.15 17.22
CA GLN A 47 -1.39 16.73 16.78
C GLN A 47 -1.18 17.49 15.47
N LEU A 48 -2.27 17.80 14.76
CA LEU A 48 -2.16 18.57 13.53
C LEU A 48 -1.72 20.00 13.89
N GLY A 49 -0.55 20.41 13.35
CA GLY A 49 0.15 21.63 13.74
C GLY A 49 1.36 21.42 14.67
N ASP A 50 1.64 20.18 15.09
CA ASP A 50 2.95 19.84 15.66
C ASP A 50 4.05 19.81 14.59
N ILE A 51 5.27 20.11 15.03
CA ILE A 51 6.46 20.12 14.18
C ILE A 51 7.64 19.40 14.85
N THR A 52 8.53 18.90 13.99
CA THR A 52 9.88 18.43 14.36
C THR A 52 10.91 19.40 13.79
N ILE A 53 11.92 19.78 14.57
CA ILE A 53 13.08 20.55 14.12
C ILE A 53 14.35 19.83 14.56
N SER A 54 15.29 19.57 13.64
CA SER A 54 16.65 19.09 13.94
C SER A 54 17.66 20.14 13.50
N LEU A 55 18.50 20.58 14.43
CA LEU A 55 19.45 21.67 14.21
C LEU A 55 20.79 21.41 14.90
N ARG A 56 21.85 22.09 14.45
CA ARG A 56 23.18 22.06 15.07
C ARG A 56 23.88 23.41 14.92
N THR A 57 24.86 23.67 15.78
CA THR A 57 25.96 24.57 15.40
C THR A 57 27.00 23.80 14.59
N ILE A 58 27.81 24.49 13.78
CA ILE A 58 28.78 23.85 12.89
C ILE A 58 29.71 22.90 13.69
N PHE A 59 29.92 21.70 13.16
CA PHE A 59 30.73 20.60 13.74
C PHE A 59 30.16 19.92 15.00
N ASN A 60 28.97 20.28 15.49
CA ASN A 60 28.30 19.56 16.58
C ASN A 60 27.27 18.53 16.08
N PRO A 61 26.84 17.57 16.91
CA PRO A 61 25.75 16.65 16.59
C PRO A 61 24.41 17.35 16.34
N TRP A 62 23.45 16.63 15.75
CA TRP A 62 22.09 17.10 15.54
C TRP A 62 21.25 17.01 16.83
N ASP A 63 20.90 18.16 17.41
CA ASP A 63 19.89 18.26 18.46
C ASP A 63 18.49 18.31 17.83
N THR A 64 17.53 17.55 18.37
CA THR A 64 16.18 17.42 17.79
C THR A 64 15.09 17.78 18.79
N TYR A 65 14.28 18.77 18.42
CA TYR A 65 13.19 19.33 19.21
C TYR A 65 11.84 19.00 18.55
N ARG A 66 10.84 18.66 19.36
CA ARG A 66 9.52 18.16 18.88
C ARG A 66 8.42 18.74 19.74
N THR A 67 7.49 19.49 19.16
CA THR A 67 6.43 20.17 19.93
C THR A 67 5.47 19.18 20.59
N ALA A 68 5.27 18.00 19.99
CA ALA A 68 4.53 16.89 20.59
C ALA A 68 5.14 16.36 21.90
N PHE A 69 6.41 16.68 22.20
CA PHE A 69 7.11 16.32 23.43
C PHE A 69 7.38 17.54 24.32
N ASP A 70 7.61 18.73 23.76
CA ASP A 70 7.62 19.99 24.51
C ASP A 70 7.09 21.14 23.64
N GLU A 71 5.83 21.53 23.86
CA GLU A 71 5.11 22.48 23.00
C GLU A 71 5.71 23.89 22.97
N GLU A 72 6.38 24.26 24.06
CA GLU A 72 7.09 25.53 24.27
C GLU A 72 8.54 25.51 23.75
N LEU A 73 9.06 24.34 23.34
CA LEU A 73 10.42 24.13 22.81
C LEU A 73 11.53 24.76 23.68
N LYS A 74 11.48 24.55 25.00
CA LYS A 74 12.24 25.38 25.99
C LYS A 74 13.76 25.36 25.85
N ASP A 75 14.30 24.25 25.37
CA ASP A 75 15.75 24.06 25.17
C ASP A 75 16.18 24.35 23.71
N CYS A 76 15.26 24.79 22.84
CA CYS A 76 15.55 25.17 21.46
C CYS A 76 16.18 26.58 21.42
N PRO A 77 17.31 26.77 20.71
CA PRO A 77 17.96 28.09 20.61
C PRO A 77 17.28 29.04 19.62
N LEU A 78 16.38 28.54 18.78
CA LEU A 78 15.60 29.35 17.82
C LEU A 78 14.28 29.78 18.44
N ASP A 79 13.86 31.01 18.16
CA ASP A 79 12.48 31.44 18.37
C ASP A 79 11.60 30.84 17.26
N VAL A 80 10.49 30.20 17.64
CA VAL A 80 9.66 29.40 16.75
C VAL A 80 8.19 29.71 16.99
N SER A 81 7.53 30.30 15.98
CA SER A 81 6.09 30.56 15.99
C SER A 81 5.36 29.74 14.92
N ARG A 82 4.11 29.41 15.20
CA ARG A 82 3.23 28.55 14.39
C ARG A 82 1.84 29.20 14.33
N GLU A 83 1.26 29.35 13.14
CA GLU A 83 -0.03 30.04 12.95
C GLU A 83 -0.92 29.33 11.92
N TRP A 84 -2.20 29.12 12.26
CA TRP A 84 -3.26 28.75 11.30
C TRP A 84 -4.08 29.97 10.88
N LYS A 85 -4.22 30.17 9.56
CA LYS A 85 -5.00 31.27 8.97
C LYS A 85 -5.85 30.81 7.79
N THR A 86 -7.17 30.92 7.93
CA THR A 86 -8.17 30.62 6.89
C THR A 86 -8.45 31.86 6.01
N SER A 87 -8.79 31.64 4.73
CA SER A 87 -9.20 32.69 3.79
C SER A 87 -10.52 33.37 4.20
N GLU A 88 -10.74 34.61 3.75
CA GLU A 88 -11.96 35.38 4.07
C GLU A 88 -13.26 34.71 3.57
N ASP A 89 -13.19 33.97 2.46
CA ASP A 89 -14.32 33.21 1.93
C ASP A 89 -14.46 31.81 2.55
N GLY A 90 -13.40 31.30 3.18
CA GLY A 90 -13.35 30.03 3.91
C GLY A 90 -12.82 28.82 3.13
N THR A 91 -12.49 28.94 1.85
CA THR A 91 -12.16 27.78 0.98
C THR A 91 -10.73 27.27 1.11
N GLU A 92 -9.84 28.03 1.72
CA GLU A 92 -8.42 27.69 1.90
C GLU A 92 -7.98 27.99 3.32
N THR A 93 -7.10 27.18 3.90
CA THR A 93 -6.40 27.53 5.15
C THR A 93 -4.90 27.25 5.04
N THR A 94 -4.10 28.08 5.69
CA THR A 94 -2.63 28.01 5.64
C THR A 94 -2.09 27.77 7.04
N PHE A 95 -1.20 26.80 7.18
CA PHE A 95 -0.36 26.63 8.36
C PHE A 95 1.00 27.28 8.07
N THR A 96 1.43 28.20 8.93
CA THR A 96 2.70 28.94 8.79
C THR A 96 3.62 28.63 9.96
N ILE A 97 4.91 28.43 9.69
CA ILE A 97 5.97 28.30 10.67
C ILE A 97 6.97 29.43 10.43
N LYS A 98 7.46 30.07 11.50
CA LYS A 98 8.53 31.07 11.43
C LYS A 98 9.63 30.67 12.40
N LEU A 99 10.84 30.51 11.87
CA LEU A 99 12.06 30.29 12.64
C LEU A 99 12.84 31.60 12.67
N ASN A 100 13.23 32.10 13.83
CA ASN A 100 14.15 33.22 13.98
C ASN A 100 15.36 32.77 14.83
N ASN A 101 16.56 33.28 14.52
CA ASN A 101 17.75 33.06 15.36
C ASN A 101 18.01 34.30 16.25
N PRO A 102 17.55 34.32 17.52
CA PRO A 102 17.78 35.43 18.45
C PRO A 102 19.19 35.43 19.09
N THR A 103 20.06 34.48 18.72
CA THR A 103 21.33 34.21 19.41
C THR A 103 22.51 34.97 18.80
N LYS A 104 23.74 34.55 19.11
CA LYS A 104 24.99 35.01 18.48
C LYS A 104 25.71 33.90 17.70
N GLU A 105 25.18 32.69 17.70
CA GLU A 105 25.73 31.54 16.99
C GLU A 105 25.03 31.36 15.63
N GLU A 106 25.69 30.71 14.68
CA GLU A 106 25.09 30.28 13.42
C GLU A 106 24.55 28.85 13.57
N TYR A 107 23.29 28.63 13.18
CA TYR A 107 22.64 27.32 13.26
C TYR A 107 22.33 26.77 11.87
N GLU A 108 22.71 25.51 11.63
CA GLU A 108 22.18 24.71 10.53
C GLU A 108 20.91 24.00 10.99
N VAL A 109 19.81 24.19 10.26
CA VAL A 109 18.56 23.44 10.41
C VAL A 109 18.53 22.38 9.31
N GLY A 110 18.77 21.12 9.66
CA GLY A 110 18.78 19.99 8.73
C GLY A 110 17.53 19.11 8.83
N GLY A 111 16.72 19.28 9.87
CA GLY A 111 15.41 18.65 10.00
C GLY A 111 14.33 19.71 10.18
N LEU A 112 13.29 19.68 9.35
CA LEU A 112 12.06 20.44 9.57
C LEU A 112 10.89 19.63 9.04
N GLY A 113 9.96 19.26 9.92
CA GLY A 113 8.79 18.45 9.56
C GLY A 113 7.50 18.91 10.23
N VAL A 114 6.36 18.65 9.58
CA VAL A 114 5.01 19.02 10.05
C VAL A 114 4.12 17.79 10.14
N ALA A 115 3.56 17.52 11.32
CA ALA A 115 2.83 16.29 11.60
C ALA A 115 1.48 16.23 10.84
N MET A 116 1.32 15.24 9.97
CA MET A 116 0.12 15.03 9.13
C MET A 116 -0.87 14.12 9.85
N ILE A 117 -1.50 14.66 10.89
CA ILE A 117 -2.37 13.92 11.82
C ILE A 117 -3.83 14.00 11.38
N PHE A 118 -4.23 13.09 10.50
CA PHE A 118 -5.61 12.90 10.03
C PHE A 118 -6.22 11.60 10.59
N ASN A 119 -7.54 11.42 10.60
CA ASN A 119 -8.16 10.24 11.25
C ASN A 119 -8.03 8.92 10.46
N GLN A 120 -6.83 8.38 10.35
CA GLN A 120 -6.52 7.07 9.74
C GLN A 120 -6.69 5.89 10.71
N ILE A 121 -7.34 6.09 11.86
CA ILE A 121 -7.48 5.07 12.93
C ILE A 121 -8.81 4.34 12.79
N LEU A 122 -8.78 3.11 12.24
CA LEU A 122 -9.95 2.23 12.12
C LEU A 122 -10.20 1.40 13.40
N THR A 123 -9.31 1.51 14.39
CA THR A 123 -9.37 0.76 15.65
C THR A 123 -10.63 1.12 16.45
N ASP A 124 -11.30 0.10 16.99
CA ASP A 124 -12.56 0.18 17.76
C ASP A 124 -13.78 0.74 17.00
N ASN A 125 -13.66 1.02 15.70
CA ASN A 125 -14.78 1.41 14.83
C ASN A 125 -15.49 0.20 14.23
N THR A 126 -16.81 0.30 14.10
CA THR A 126 -17.57 -0.53 13.14
C THR A 126 -17.24 -0.11 11.70
N LEU A 127 -17.57 -0.94 10.72
CA LEU A 127 -17.40 -0.62 9.30
C LEU A 127 -18.07 0.71 8.93
N ASP A 128 -19.31 0.91 9.40
CA ASP A 128 -20.07 2.14 9.20
C ASP A 128 -19.41 3.37 9.82
N GLU A 129 -18.87 3.28 11.04
CA GLU A 129 -18.15 4.37 11.68
C GLU A 129 -16.83 4.69 10.97
N SER A 130 -16.11 3.67 10.49
CA SER A 130 -14.88 3.86 9.72
C SER A 130 -15.15 4.66 8.44
N HIS A 131 -16.12 4.25 7.61
CA HIS A 131 -16.46 4.99 6.38
C HIS A 131 -17.06 6.39 6.64
N GLN A 132 -17.63 6.64 7.83
CA GLN A 132 -18.20 7.94 8.21
C GLN A 132 -17.19 8.91 8.83
N ASN A 133 -16.09 8.43 9.43
CA ASN A 133 -15.20 9.26 10.25
C ASN A 133 -13.71 9.17 9.87
N CYS A 134 -13.30 8.20 9.05
CA CYS A 134 -11.89 7.95 8.73
C CYS A 134 -11.53 8.32 7.30
N VAL A 135 -10.22 8.46 7.07
CA VAL A 135 -9.61 8.87 5.80
C VAL A 135 -8.39 7.99 5.48
N PHE A 136 -7.95 8.02 4.22
CA PHE A 136 -6.58 7.68 3.82
C PHE A 136 -5.77 8.97 3.58
N SER A 137 -4.46 8.86 3.47
CA SER A 137 -3.56 9.98 3.20
C SER A 137 -2.43 9.57 2.25
N ASP A 138 -2.57 9.93 0.98
CA ASP A 138 -1.76 9.47 -0.14
C ASP A 138 -0.75 10.57 -0.56
N PRO A 139 0.57 10.35 -0.37
CA PRO A 139 1.60 11.36 -0.64
C PRO A 139 2.20 11.23 -2.05
N TYR A 140 2.33 12.35 -2.76
CA TYR A 140 3.28 12.51 -3.85
C TYR A 140 4.48 13.33 -3.36
N ILE A 141 5.62 12.67 -3.11
CA ILE A 141 6.84 13.28 -2.54
C ILE A 141 7.67 13.94 -3.67
N GLY A 142 7.09 14.97 -4.28
CA GLY A 142 7.56 15.58 -5.54
C GLY A 142 8.24 16.94 -5.43
N ASN A 143 8.87 17.29 -4.30
CA ASN A 143 9.39 18.63 -4.02
C ASN A 143 8.31 19.73 -4.15
N ASP A 144 8.51 20.75 -4.99
CA ASP A 144 7.59 21.89 -5.15
C ASP A 144 6.28 21.53 -5.85
N ALA A 145 6.24 20.39 -6.56
CA ALA A 145 5.02 19.82 -7.12
C ALA A 145 4.39 18.73 -6.22
N GLY A 146 5.01 18.42 -5.07
CA GLY A 146 4.52 17.38 -4.17
C GLY A 146 3.27 17.79 -3.39
N TYR A 147 2.42 16.82 -3.03
CA TYR A 147 1.20 17.05 -2.26
C TYR A 147 0.83 15.83 -1.41
N VAL A 148 -0.03 16.00 -0.40
CA VAL A 148 -0.74 14.90 0.26
C VAL A 148 -2.23 15.02 -0.05
N GLN A 149 -2.80 14.01 -0.67
CA GLN A 149 -4.24 13.87 -0.87
C GLN A 149 -4.83 13.15 0.35
N VAL A 150 -5.88 13.70 0.94
CA VAL A 150 -6.56 13.12 2.11
C VAL A 150 -8.03 12.91 1.76
N THR A 151 -8.41 11.65 1.61
CA THR A 151 -9.71 11.26 1.05
C THR A 151 -10.50 10.40 2.04
N ARG A 152 -11.81 10.62 2.11
CA ARG A 152 -12.73 9.86 2.97
C ARG A 152 -12.65 8.36 2.66
N LEU A 153 -12.70 7.51 3.68
CA LEU A 153 -12.65 6.06 3.50
C LEU A 153 -13.83 5.49 2.67
N SER A 154 -14.92 6.24 2.51
CA SER A 154 -16.02 5.89 1.59
C SER A 154 -15.78 6.29 0.13
N GLY A 155 -14.77 7.10 -0.19
CA GLY A 155 -14.59 7.71 -1.52
C GLY A 155 -15.56 8.86 -1.82
N ASP A 156 -16.44 9.23 -0.88
CA ASP A 156 -17.34 10.38 -1.00
C ASP A 156 -16.59 11.73 -0.96
N GLU A 157 -17.24 12.79 -1.41
CA GLU A 157 -16.80 14.17 -1.16
C GLU A 157 -16.81 14.56 0.34
N PRO A 158 -16.02 15.55 0.78
CA PRO A 158 -14.96 16.23 0.03
C PRO A 158 -13.61 15.50 0.13
N THR A 159 -12.69 15.84 -0.79
CA THR A 159 -11.25 15.50 -0.66
C THR A 159 -10.45 16.74 -0.25
N LEU A 160 -9.50 16.56 0.65
CA LEU A 160 -8.57 17.59 1.12
C LEU A 160 -7.21 17.41 0.43
N LEU A 161 -6.60 18.51 -0.01
CA LEU A 161 -5.23 18.57 -0.51
C LEU A 161 -4.37 19.39 0.44
N VAL A 162 -3.23 18.82 0.85
CA VAL A 162 -2.11 19.55 1.46
C VAL A 162 -1.07 19.79 0.38
N THR A 163 -0.67 21.05 0.18
CA THR A 163 0.22 21.49 -0.90
C THR A 163 1.28 22.47 -0.37
N PRO A 164 2.39 22.67 -1.10
CA PRO A 164 3.44 23.59 -0.70
C PRO A 164 2.91 25.03 -0.72
N GLY A 165 3.19 25.75 0.35
CA GLY A 165 3.10 27.20 0.36
C GLY A 165 4.50 27.79 0.13
N LYS A 166 4.91 28.69 1.02
CA LYS A 166 6.21 29.35 0.95
C LYS A 166 7.31 28.42 1.48
N ASN A 167 8.37 28.19 0.72
CA ASN A 167 9.59 27.45 1.10
C ASN A 167 9.38 26.00 1.63
N ALA A 168 8.20 25.43 1.47
CA ALA A 168 7.80 24.19 2.14
C ALA A 168 7.65 23.03 1.14
N HIS A 169 8.68 22.79 0.33
CA HIS A 169 8.72 21.69 -0.63
C HIS A 169 8.54 20.33 0.06
N PHE A 170 8.01 19.34 -0.66
CA PHE A 170 7.79 18.00 -0.10
C PHE A 170 9.02 17.12 -0.36
N GLU A 171 10.06 17.29 0.48
CA GLU A 171 11.34 16.59 0.34
C GLU A 171 11.22 15.11 0.75
N ALA A 172 10.58 14.83 1.88
CA ALA A 172 10.36 13.47 2.37
C ALA A 172 9.04 13.35 3.16
N TYR A 173 8.54 12.11 3.34
CA TYR A 173 7.37 11.79 4.16
C TYR A 173 7.79 10.83 5.27
N ARG A 174 8.21 11.36 6.42
CA ARG A 174 8.84 10.56 7.50
C ARG A 174 7.79 9.91 8.39
N PRO A 175 7.86 8.58 8.67
CA PRO A 175 7.00 7.95 9.67
C PRO A 175 7.35 8.42 11.09
N LEU A 176 6.33 8.85 11.83
CA LEU A 176 6.40 9.22 13.25
C LEU A 176 6.44 7.94 14.09
N ASN A 177 7.63 7.36 14.18
CA ASN A 177 7.93 6.13 14.94
C ASN A 177 7.88 6.33 16.48
N ASP A 178 7.84 7.57 16.94
CA ASP A 178 7.76 7.96 18.35
C ASP A 178 6.37 8.48 18.79
N ASP A 179 5.37 8.48 17.90
CA ASP A 179 3.97 8.64 18.31
C ASP A 179 3.50 7.42 19.13
N LYS A 180 2.91 7.66 20.29
CA LYS A 180 2.53 6.62 21.26
C LYS A 180 1.30 5.80 20.88
N THR A 181 0.67 6.07 19.74
CA THR A 181 -0.54 5.36 19.32
C THR A 181 -0.21 3.95 18.83
N PRO A 182 -0.79 2.88 19.43
CA PRO A 182 -0.45 1.51 19.08
C PRO A 182 -0.77 1.19 17.61
N ARG A 183 0.27 0.95 16.83
CA ARG A 183 0.17 0.46 15.44
C ARG A 183 -0.47 -0.94 15.42
N ARG A 184 -1.38 -1.18 14.47
CA ARG A 184 -2.20 -2.38 14.31
C ARG A 184 -2.54 -2.60 12.84
N VAL A 185 -3.14 -3.74 12.51
CA VAL A 185 -3.78 -3.97 11.18
C VAL A 185 -4.93 -3.00 10.87
N THR A 186 -5.34 -2.18 11.84
CA THR A 186 -6.37 -1.12 11.75
C THR A 186 -5.78 0.29 11.81
N PHE A 187 -4.46 0.45 11.89
CA PHE A 187 -3.76 1.74 11.91
C PHE A 187 -2.23 1.53 11.76
N GLU A 188 -1.66 1.94 10.62
CA GLU A 188 -0.23 1.69 10.32
C GLU A 188 0.72 2.63 11.04
N GLY A 189 0.33 3.88 11.25
CA GLY A 189 1.16 4.92 11.86
C GLY A 189 0.76 6.32 11.40
N PHE A 190 1.40 7.33 11.99
CA PHE A 190 1.38 8.70 11.47
C PHE A 190 2.69 9.05 10.81
N TYR A 191 2.65 10.11 9.99
CA TYR A 191 3.76 10.61 9.20
C TYR A 191 3.83 12.14 9.33
N GLU A 192 4.96 12.73 8.97
CA GLU A 192 5.12 14.18 8.81
C GLU A 192 5.49 14.53 7.36
N TRP A 193 5.02 15.71 6.91
CA TRP A 193 5.57 16.40 5.76
C TRP A 193 6.95 16.92 6.14
N THR A 194 8.02 16.34 5.62
CA THR A 194 9.39 16.78 5.88
C THR A 194 9.82 17.75 4.78
N ILE A 195 10.09 19.00 5.18
CA ILE A 195 10.59 20.09 4.33
C ILE A 195 12.11 20.02 4.21
N LEU A 196 12.81 19.82 5.33
CA LEU A 196 14.27 19.66 5.37
C LEU A 196 14.57 18.31 6.00
N SER A 197 15.39 17.48 5.35
CA SER A 197 15.68 16.10 5.77
C SER A 197 17.16 15.74 5.90
N PHE A 198 18.08 16.67 5.61
CA PHE A 198 19.53 16.43 5.67
C PHE A 198 20.03 15.89 7.03
N ALA A 199 19.41 16.30 8.14
CA ALA A 199 19.74 15.77 9.47
C ALA A 199 19.41 14.27 9.61
N TYR A 200 18.33 13.78 8.99
CA TYR A 200 17.98 12.36 8.96
C TYR A 200 18.90 11.60 7.98
N ALA A 201 19.26 12.21 6.85
CA ALA A 201 20.22 11.66 5.89
C ALA A 201 21.64 11.51 6.46
N GLU A 202 22.05 12.35 7.42
CA GLU A 202 23.30 12.18 8.18
C GLU A 202 23.16 11.27 9.42
N SER A 203 21.96 10.77 9.75
CA SER A 203 21.71 9.97 10.96
C SER A 203 20.86 8.72 10.71
N ASP A 204 19.55 8.79 10.93
CA ASP A 204 18.62 7.65 10.87
C ASP A 204 18.57 6.94 9.50
N TRP A 205 18.98 7.62 8.42
CA TRP A 205 18.85 7.15 7.03
C TRP A 205 20.19 7.06 6.27
N PHE A 206 21.34 7.07 6.96
CA PHE A 206 22.68 7.28 6.35
C PHE A 206 23.11 6.33 5.22
N ASP A 207 22.48 5.15 5.11
CA ASP A 207 22.74 4.13 4.09
C ASP A 207 21.57 3.89 3.12
N GLN A 208 20.53 4.74 3.17
CA GLN A 208 19.29 4.59 2.39
C GLN A 208 19.32 5.44 1.10
N LYS A 209 18.69 4.97 0.02
CA LYS A 209 18.37 5.85 -1.13
C LYS A 209 17.17 6.73 -0.76
N HIS A 210 17.32 8.04 -0.95
CA HIS A 210 16.26 9.02 -0.83
C HIS A 210 15.61 9.29 -2.19
N TRP A 211 14.33 9.67 -2.20
CA TRP A 211 13.59 10.09 -3.41
C TRP A 211 14.03 11.48 -3.89
N ASN A 212 14.25 12.39 -2.95
CA ASN A 212 14.73 13.74 -3.20
C ASN A 212 16.10 13.93 -2.56
N LYS A 213 16.88 14.86 -3.10
CA LYS A 213 18.16 15.27 -2.50
C LYS A 213 17.88 15.95 -1.15
N PRO A 214 18.41 15.45 -0.03
CA PRO A 214 18.19 16.08 1.27
C PRO A 214 18.78 17.49 1.35
N THR A 215 18.08 18.44 1.99
CA THR A 215 18.54 19.83 2.15
C THR A 215 18.51 20.31 3.61
N SER A 216 19.27 21.37 3.88
CA SER A 216 19.35 22.09 5.14
C SER A 216 19.39 23.61 4.88
N LEU A 217 19.12 24.40 5.93
CA LEU A 217 19.20 25.86 5.91
C LEU A 217 20.18 26.36 6.98
N ILE A 218 21.03 27.32 6.62
CA ILE A 218 21.85 28.09 7.57
C ILE A 218 21.10 29.36 8.01
N LEU A 219 20.96 29.56 9.33
CA LEU A 219 20.39 30.75 9.96
C LEU A 219 21.44 31.46 10.82
N LYS A 220 21.88 32.65 10.39
CA LYS A 220 22.82 33.51 11.16
C LYS A 220 22.13 34.28 12.29
N PRO A 221 22.89 34.84 13.23
CA PRO A 221 22.37 35.77 14.24
C PRO A 221 21.47 36.87 13.64
N GLY A 222 20.20 36.88 14.05
CA GLY A 222 19.19 37.83 13.58
C GLY A 222 18.54 37.50 12.22
N GLU A 223 18.94 36.42 11.53
CA GLU A 223 18.22 35.89 10.37
C GLU A 223 17.00 35.05 10.81
N GLY A 224 16.03 34.90 9.91
CA GLY A 224 14.85 34.07 10.13
C GLY A 224 14.19 33.68 8.82
N GLN A 225 13.48 32.55 8.83
CA GLN A 225 12.84 31.95 7.66
C GLN A 225 11.39 31.60 7.96
N GLU A 226 10.52 31.91 7.00
CA GLU A 226 9.09 31.60 7.04
C GLU A 226 8.78 30.45 6.07
N TYR A 227 8.05 29.46 6.55
CA TYR A 227 7.57 28.29 5.82
C TYR A 227 6.04 28.25 5.89
N SER A 228 5.35 27.75 4.87
CA SER A 228 3.91 27.48 4.99
C SER A 228 3.41 26.31 4.16
N LEU A 229 2.38 25.62 4.66
CA LEU A 229 1.62 24.60 3.95
C LEU A 229 0.20 25.10 3.70
N ARG A 230 -0.32 24.85 2.48
CA ARG A 230 -1.66 25.23 2.05
C ARG A 230 -2.59 24.01 2.11
N PHE A 231 -3.73 24.18 2.75
CA PHE A 231 -4.80 23.20 2.85
C PHE A 231 -5.99 23.70 2.01
N THR A 232 -6.36 22.93 1.00
CA THR A 232 -7.36 23.30 -0.02
C THR A 232 -8.35 22.15 -0.20
N VAL A 233 -9.62 22.43 -0.48
CA VAL A 233 -10.67 21.41 -0.53
C VAL A 233 -11.34 21.36 -1.90
N ILE A 234 -11.48 20.15 -2.43
CA ILE A 234 -12.13 19.86 -3.71
C ILE A 234 -13.36 18.97 -3.53
N ASP A 235 -14.22 18.99 -4.55
CA ASP A 235 -15.41 18.16 -4.67
C ASP A 235 -15.04 16.69 -4.84
N ASN A 236 -14.33 16.35 -5.92
CA ASN A 236 -14.04 14.98 -6.31
C ASN A 236 -12.51 14.73 -6.37
N GLN A 237 -12.07 13.52 -6.02
CA GLN A 237 -10.68 13.08 -6.20
C GLN A 237 -10.22 13.19 -7.67
N ALA A 238 -11.13 13.04 -8.64
CA ALA A 238 -10.82 13.22 -10.06
C ALA A 238 -10.36 14.65 -10.41
N ASP A 239 -10.69 15.65 -9.58
CA ASP A 239 -10.41 17.06 -9.84
C ASP A 239 -9.01 17.49 -9.36
N VAL A 240 -8.27 16.61 -8.65
CA VAL A 240 -6.91 16.88 -8.13
C VAL A 240 -5.96 17.46 -9.19
N PRO A 241 -5.86 16.91 -10.42
CA PRO A 241 -4.99 17.46 -11.46
C PRO A 241 -5.39 18.87 -11.90
N GLU A 242 -6.69 19.18 -11.96
CA GLU A 242 -7.17 20.51 -12.33
C GLU A 242 -6.91 21.53 -11.21
N GLU A 243 -7.09 21.13 -9.95
CA GLU A 243 -6.88 22.01 -8.79
C GLU A 243 -5.39 22.31 -8.54
N LEU A 244 -4.51 21.31 -8.64
CA LEU A 244 -3.05 21.52 -8.55
C LEU A 244 -2.58 22.50 -9.63
N HIS A 245 -3.04 22.32 -10.87
CA HIS A 245 -2.77 23.25 -11.95
C HIS A 245 -3.43 24.63 -11.70
N ARG A 246 -4.63 24.70 -11.11
CA ARG A 246 -5.26 25.98 -10.71
C ARG A 246 -4.38 26.73 -9.71
N LEU A 247 -3.90 26.05 -8.66
CA LEU A 247 -2.97 26.56 -7.65
C LEU A 247 -1.62 26.99 -8.27
N GLY A 248 -1.25 26.43 -9.42
CA GLY A 248 -0.05 26.78 -10.19
C GLY A 248 1.09 25.78 -10.10
N MET A 249 0.86 24.64 -9.43
CA MET A 249 1.82 23.55 -9.37
C MET A 249 1.89 22.84 -10.72
N PRO A 250 3.07 22.33 -11.13
CA PRO A 250 3.19 21.36 -12.21
C PRO A 250 2.41 20.08 -11.91
N VAL A 251 1.82 19.49 -12.95
CA VAL A 251 1.01 18.27 -12.86
C VAL A 251 1.53 17.26 -13.87
N VAL A 252 1.65 16.00 -13.45
CA VAL A 252 2.24 14.92 -14.27
C VAL A 252 1.35 13.68 -14.30
N ASP A 253 1.31 13.02 -15.45
CA ASP A 253 0.69 11.71 -15.64
C ASP A 253 1.60 10.83 -16.51
N SER A 254 1.66 9.53 -16.20
CA SER A 254 2.53 8.56 -16.86
C SER A 254 1.78 7.27 -17.16
N VAL A 255 1.64 6.94 -18.45
CA VAL A 255 0.92 5.75 -18.94
C VAL A 255 1.92 4.75 -19.54
N PRO A 256 1.93 3.47 -19.14
CA PRO A 256 0.94 2.77 -18.31
C PRO A 256 1.11 2.95 -16.79
N GLY A 257 2.16 3.62 -16.34
CA GLY A 257 2.38 3.94 -14.92
C GLY A 257 3.77 4.50 -14.65
N TYR A 258 4.16 4.45 -13.38
CA TYR A 258 5.50 4.83 -12.88
C TYR A 258 6.43 3.61 -12.67
N THR A 259 5.99 2.41 -13.07
CA THR A 259 6.80 1.19 -13.11
C THR A 259 7.05 0.80 -14.56
N ILE A 260 8.30 0.48 -14.90
CA ILE A 260 8.74 0.20 -16.28
C ILE A 260 9.49 -1.14 -16.29
N HIS A 261 9.03 -2.13 -17.06
CA HIS A 261 9.70 -3.43 -17.17
C HIS A 261 10.69 -3.47 -18.35
N GLY A 262 11.98 -3.68 -18.07
CA GLY A 262 13.01 -3.94 -19.07
C GLY A 262 13.20 -2.76 -20.03
N THR A 263 12.61 -2.86 -21.22
CA THR A 263 12.63 -1.82 -22.27
C THR A 263 11.23 -1.34 -22.67
N GLU A 264 10.26 -1.44 -21.76
CA GLU A 264 8.96 -0.79 -21.93
C GLU A 264 9.09 0.73 -22.07
N THR A 265 8.11 1.34 -22.73
CA THR A 265 8.02 2.79 -22.90
C THR A 265 6.83 3.32 -22.11
N ALA A 266 7.09 4.21 -21.15
CA ALA A 266 6.07 5.05 -20.54
C ALA A 266 5.91 6.36 -21.31
N HIS A 267 4.68 6.85 -21.37
CA HIS A 267 4.30 8.14 -21.94
C HIS A 267 4.01 9.12 -20.81
N LEU A 268 4.94 10.05 -20.57
CA LEU A 268 4.81 11.11 -19.58
C LEU A 268 4.22 12.36 -20.22
N THR A 269 3.19 12.91 -19.59
CA THR A 269 2.69 14.27 -19.84
C THR A 269 3.03 15.15 -18.66
N ILE A 270 3.54 16.36 -18.92
CA ILE A 270 3.84 17.40 -17.95
C ILE A 270 3.02 18.64 -18.32
N ASN A 271 2.09 19.02 -17.45
CA ASN A 271 1.26 20.21 -17.58
C ASN A 271 1.67 21.24 -16.52
N ALA A 272 2.28 22.35 -16.95
CA ALA A 272 2.78 23.39 -16.07
C ALA A 272 2.56 24.78 -16.68
N LYS A 273 2.39 25.81 -15.82
CA LYS A 273 2.30 27.22 -16.25
C LYS A 273 3.66 27.83 -16.58
N SER A 274 4.72 27.27 -16.01
CA SER A 274 6.11 27.69 -16.15
C SER A 274 6.81 26.81 -17.20
N PRO A 275 7.62 27.37 -18.13
CA PRO A 275 8.38 26.56 -19.07
C PRO A 275 9.42 25.67 -18.38
N ILE A 276 9.65 24.48 -18.95
CA ILE A 276 10.68 23.54 -18.49
C ILE A 276 12.05 24.00 -19.00
N THR A 277 13.01 24.13 -18.09
CA THR A 277 14.42 24.44 -18.40
C THR A 277 15.30 23.21 -18.52
N SER A 278 15.03 22.15 -17.74
CA SER A 278 15.72 20.86 -17.90
C SER A 278 14.90 19.67 -17.38
N ILE A 279 15.25 18.48 -17.87
CA ILE A 279 14.81 17.18 -17.34
C ILE A 279 16.06 16.30 -17.21
N LYS A 280 16.23 15.62 -16.07
CA LYS A 280 17.41 14.79 -15.73
C LYS A 280 16.97 13.47 -15.12
N VAL A 281 17.65 12.37 -15.44
CA VAL A 281 17.40 11.03 -14.87
C VAL A 281 18.51 10.64 -13.91
N SER A 282 18.15 10.09 -12.76
CA SER A 282 19.07 9.58 -11.73
C SER A 282 18.71 8.13 -11.32
N PRO A 283 19.60 7.14 -11.51
CA PRO A 283 20.87 7.20 -12.24
C PRO A 283 20.69 7.42 -13.75
N GLU A 284 21.68 8.02 -14.40
CA GLU A 284 21.64 8.35 -15.84
C GLU A 284 21.37 7.14 -16.75
N ASN A 285 21.77 5.93 -16.33
CA ASN A 285 21.58 4.70 -17.10
C ASN A 285 20.25 3.97 -16.82
N ALA A 286 19.30 4.59 -16.12
CA ALA A 286 18.03 3.97 -15.75
C ALA A 286 16.93 4.07 -16.82
N LEU A 287 16.76 5.27 -17.40
CA LEU A 287 15.72 5.59 -18.38
C LEU A 287 16.27 6.51 -19.47
N ASP A 288 16.06 6.17 -20.74
CA ASP A 288 16.23 7.11 -21.85
C ASP A 288 14.98 8.02 -21.96
N ILE A 289 15.17 9.33 -22.15
CA ILE A 289 14.06 10.28 -22.33
C ILE A 289 14.08 10.89 -23.74
N TYR A 290 12.93 10.85 -24.41
CA TYR A 290 12.70 11.45 -25.72
C TYR A 290 11.51 12.41 -25.67
N GLN A 291 11.69 13.66 -26.10
CA GLN A 291 10.56 14.57 -26.27
C GLN A 291 9.68 14.11 -27.45
N ALA A 292 8.37 14.02 -27.21
CA ALA A 292 7.35 13.60 -28.17
C ALA A 292 6.42 14.75 -28.61
N GLY A 293 6.40 15.86 -27.86
CA GLY A 293 5.68 17.09 -28.17
C GLY A 293 5.90 18.15 -27.09
N ASP A 294 5.13 19.24 -27.13
CA ASP A 294 5.10 20.22 -26.05
C ASP A 294 4.49 19.57 -24.80
N GLY A 295 5.21 19.58 -23.68
CA GLY A 295 4.81 18.91 -22.44
C GLY A 295 4.68 17.38 -22.53
N SER A 296 5.14 16.72 -23.60
CA SER A 296 4.97 15.28 -23.80
C SER A 296 6.30 14.57 -24.08
N TYR A 297 6.53 13.47 -23.35
CA TYR A 297 7.78 12.73 -23.32
C TYR A 297 7.55 11.22 -23.35
N LYS A 298 8.54 10.49 -23.85
CA LYS A 298 8.65 9.03 -23.72
C LYS A 298 9.81 8.72 -22.81
N LEU A 299 9.61 7.85 -21.83
CA LEU A 299 10.66 7.29 -20.99
C LEU A 299 10.77 5.81 -21.33
N VAL A 300 11.96 5.37 -21.71
CA VAL A 300 12.23 3.99 -22.13
C VAL A 300 13.19 3.35 -21.15
N GLY A 301 12.85 2.17 -20.62
CA GLY A 301 13.76 1.41 -19.79
C GLY A 301 15.00 0.97 -20.58
N THR A 302 16.19 1.07 -19.98
CA THR A 302 17.45 0.71 -20.64
C THR A 302 17.70 -0.81 -20.70
N GLY A 303 16.83 -1.64 -20.11
CA GLY A 303 16.92 -3.11 -20.10
C GLY A 303 17.93 -3.70 -19.11
N ASP A 304 19.04 -2.99 -18.88
CA ASP A 304 20.14 -3.43 -17.99
C ASP A 304 20.08 -2.82 -16.57
N TYR A 305 19.22 -1.83 -16.33
CA TYR A 305 19.01 -1.25 -15.00
C TYR A 305 17.87 -1.95 -14.22
N TYR A 306 17.96 -1.91 -12.89
CA TYR A 306 16.92 -2.36 -11.95
C TYR A 306 16.97 -1.48 -10.70
N GLY A 307 15.82 -0.94 -10.29
CA GLY A 307 15.69 -0.12 -9.08
C GLY A 307 14.99 1.23 -9.30
N TYR A 308 15.10 2.10 -8.29
CA TYR A 308 14.48 3.43 -8.28
C TYR A 308 15.17 4.38 -9.26
N ALA A 309 14.39 5.00 -10.15
CA ALA A 309 14.84 6.01 -11.10
C ALA A 309 14.10 7.33 -10.86
N ASP A 310 14.85 8.40 -10.63
CA ASP A 310 14.31 9.70 -10.24
C ASP A 310 14.41 10.63 -11.45
N VAL A 311 13.29 11.21 -11.88
CA VAL A 311 13.23 12.13 -13.02
C VAL A 311 13.00 13.54 -12.48
N LEU A 312 14.08 14.31 -12.39
CA LEU A 312 14.06 15.70 -11.92
C LEU A 312 13.73 16.65 -13.08
N VAL A 313 12.72 17.50 -12.89
CA VAL A 313 12.28 18.54 -13.81
C VAL A 313 12.51 19.91 -13.15
N GLU A 314 13.14 20.82 -13.88
CA GLU A 314 13.48 22.19 -13.44
C GLU A 314 12.72 23.21 -14.30
N TYR A 315 12.09 24.22 -13.69
CA TYR A 315 11.22 25.19 -14.37
C TYR A 315 11.79 26.63 -14.31
N GLU A 316 11.39 27.52 -15.23
CA GLU A 316 11.95 28.89 -15.36
C GLU A 316 11.71 29.80 -14.13
N ASP A 317 10.66 29.54 -13.36
CA ASP A 317 10.32 30.21 -12.10
C ASP A 317 11.07 29.66 -10.88
N GLY A 318 11.94 28.65 -11.07
CA GLY A 318 12.75 28.05 -10.02
C GLY A 318 12.04 26.94 -9.24
N THR A 319 10.87 26.49 -9.69
CA THR A 319 10.20 25.27 -9.19
C THR A 319 11.00 24.02 -9.59
N HIS A 320 11.06 23.05 -8.69
CA HIS A 320 11.68 21.73 -8.89
C HIS A 320 10.67 20.61 -8.65
N GLN A 321 10.61 19.63 -9.54
CA GLN A 321 9.73 18.47 -9.43
C GLN A 321 10.50 17.17 -9.60
N THR A 322 10.32 16.22 -8.68
CA THR A 322 10.81 14.84 -8.87
C THR A 322 9.66 13.91 -9.23
N ILE A 323 9.81 13.15 -10.31
CA ILE A 323 8.89 12.09 -10.70
C ILE A 323 9.57 10.75 -10.39
N ASN A 324 8.94 9.96 -9.52
CA ASN A 324 9.53 8.76 -8.93
C ASN A 324 9.16 7.51 -9.73
N TYR A 325 10.11 6.87 -10.40
CA TYR A 325 9.91 5.64 -11.18
C TYR A 325 10.59 4.42 -10.54
N PHE A 326 10.12 3.22 -10.89
CA PHE A 326 10.80 1.95 -10.59
C PHE A 326 11.02 1.11 -11.85
N VAL A 327 12.28 0.79 -12.14
CA VAL A 327 12.66 -0.04 -13.28
C VAL A 327 12.83 -1.50 -12.83
N LEU A 328 12.14 -2.41 -13.53
CA LEU A 328 12.14 -3.84 -13.27
C LEU A 328 12.83 -4.62 -14.39
N ASP A 329 13.12 -5.90 -14.15
CA ASP A 329 13.30 -6.84 -15.26
C ASP A 329 12.06 -6.84 -16.17
N ALA A 330 12.27 -7.11 -17.47
CA ALA A 330 11.19 -7.47 -18.39
C ALA A 330 10.24 -8.50 -17.75
N ALA A 331 8.92 -8.32 -17.91
CA ALA A 331 7.94 -9.07 -17.13
C ALA A 331 8.07 -10.60 -17.24
N ASP A 332 8.41 -11.11 -18.43
CA ASP A 332 8.65 -12.55 -18.66
C ASP A 332 9.89 -13.07 -17.91
N LYS A 333 10.97 -12.29 -17.90
CA LYS A 333 12.24 -12.54 -17.19
C LYS A 333 12.04 -12.49 -15.67
N ALA A 334 11.22 -11.57 -15.17
CA ALA A 334 10.83 -11.50 -13.76
C ALA A 334 10.04 -12.75 -13.32
N VAL A 335 9.01 -13.12 -14.10
CA VAL A 335 8.18 -14.31 -13.82
C VAL A 335 8.99 -15.62 -13.92
N LYS A 336 9.90 -15.74 -14.90
CA LYS A 336 10.84 -16.87 -15.00
C LYS A 336 11.74 -16.96 -13.76
N LYS A 337 12.45 -15.88 -13.41
CA LYS A 337 13.32 -15.82 -12.21
C LYS A 337 12.60 -16.27 -10.94
N LEU A 338 11.32 -15.89 -10.78
CA LEU A 338 10.51 -16.26 -9.63
C LEU A 338 10.11 -17.74 -9.64
N ALA A 339 9.69 -18.29 -10.79
CA ALA A 339 9.41 -19.72 -10.92
C ALA A 339 10.68 -20.57 -10.68
N ASP A 340 11.82 -20.17 -11.24
CA ASP A 340 13.11 -20.84 -11.03
C ASP A 340 13.53 -20.80 -9.55
N PHE A 341 13.23 -19.70 -8.84
CA PHE A 341 13.43 -19.59 -7.40
C PHE A 341 12.52 -20.54 -6.61
N HIS A 342 11.24 -20.68 -6.99
CA HIS A 342 10.31 -21.60 -6.34
C HIS A 342 10.77 -23.06 -6.51
N VAL A 343 11.12 -23.49 -7.73
CA VAL A 343 11.65 -24.85 -7.98
C VAL A 343 12.90 -25.10 -7.15
N LYS A 344 13.90 -24.21 -7.23
CA LYS A 344 15.19 -24.41 -6.57
C LYS A 344 15.13 -24.40 -5.04
N ASN A 345 14.32 -23.51 -4.46
CA ASN A 345 14.41 -23.19 -3.03
C ASN A 345 13.18 -23.64 -2.22
N GLN A 346 11.99 -23.71 -2.83
CA GLN A 346 10.72 -23.90 -2.14
C GLN A 346 10.14 -25.30 -2.27
N TRP A 347 10.44 -26.03 -3.35
CA TRP A 347 10.00 -27.41 -3.54
C TRP A 347 10.51 -28.35 -2.43
N LEU A 348 9.61 -29.08 -1.76
CA LEU A 348 9.92 -30.01 -0.66
C LEU A 348 9.94 -31.47 -1.13
N GLU A 349 11.15 -31.99 -1.33
CA GLU A 349 11.41 -33.41 -1.66
C GLU A 349 11.25 -34.36 -0.45
N ASP A 350 11.55 -33.87 0.75
CA ASP A 350 11.62 -34.69 1.96
C ASP A 350 10.23 -34.97 2.55
N ASP A 351 10.01 -36.23 2.96
CA ASP A 351 8.83 -36.65 3.70
C ASP A 351 8.76 -36.00 5.09
N ASP A 352 7.58 -35.49 5.48
CA ASP A 352 7.36 -34.91 6.80
C ASP A 352 6.08 -35.40 7.47
N LYS A 353 5.99 -35.20 8.80
CA LYS A 353 4.85 -35.65 9.62
C LYS A 353 3.51 -34.95 9.32
N TYR A 354 3.53 -33.93 8.46
CA TYR A 354 2.36 -33.17 8.01
C TYR A 354 1.92 -33.55 6.59
N GLY A 355 2.69 -34.42 5.91
CA GLY A 355 2.44 -34.89 4.55
C GLY A 355 2.67 -33.84 3.47
N ARG A 356 3.47 -32.79 3.72
CA ARG A 356 3.67 -31.63 2.82
C ARG A 356 4.69 -31.85 1.70
N LYS A 357 5.30 -33.03 1.60
CA LYS A 357 6.17 -33.44 0.49
C LYS A 357 5.47 -33.23 -0.85
N HIS A 358 6.22 -32.76 -1.84
CA HIS A 358 5.73 -32.30 -3.14
C HIS A 358 4.86 -31.03 -3.07
N ALA A 359 5.21 -30.09 -2.19
CA ALA A 359 4.67 -28.72 -2.21
C ALA A 359 5.77 -27.66 -2.28
N PHE A 360 5.44 -26.50 -2.82
CA PHE A 360 6.23 -25.27 -2.70
C PHE A 360 5.98 -24.65 -1.31
N ILE A 361 6.95 -24.76 -0.42
CA ILE A 361 6.89 -24.24 0.96
C ILE A 361 7.40 -22.80 1.02
N THR A 362 6.77 -21.97 1.86
CA THR A 362 7.21 -20.61 2.18
C THR A 362 8.70 -20.54 2.53
N TYR A 363 9.38 -19.49 2.09
CA TYR A 363 10.83 -19.33 2.26
C TYR A 363 11.14 -18.07 3.07
N ASP A 364 11.99 -18.23 4.09
CA ASP A 364 12.62 -17.11 4.76
C ASP A 364 13.81 -16.67 3.91
N ARG A 365 13.69 -15.50 3.28
CA ARG A 365 14.72 -14.90 2.43
C ARG A 365 15.98 -14.52 3.20
N ASP A 366 15.83 -14.16 4.47
CA ASP A 366 16.89 -13.55 5.27
C ASP A 366 17.68 -14.63 6.01
N ALA A 367 16.99 -15.66 6.53
CA ALA A 367 17.59 -16.92 7.00
C ALA A 367 17.94 -17.91 5.86
N LYS A 368 17.50 -17.64 4.62
CA LYS A 368 17.78 -18.40 3.38
C LYS A 368 17.36 -19.87 3.43
N GLN A 369 16.17 -20.15 3.98
CA GLN A 369 15.68 -21.51 4.19
C GLN A 369 14.16 -21.65 4.02
N LYS A 370 13.69 -22.88 3.76
CA LYS A 370 12.26 -23.24 3.84
C LYS A 370 11.75 -23.06 5.27
N VAL A 371 10.58 -22.44 5.45
CA VAL A 371 9.91 -22.28 6.74
C VAL A 371 9.14 -23.56 7.07
N LEU A 372 9.88 -24.63 7.42
CA LEU A 372 9.29 -25.94 7.72
C LEU A 372 8.47 -25.94 9.03
N ASN A 373 8.84 -25.11 10.00
CA ASN A 373 8.16 -24.93 11.28
C ASN A 373 8.14 -23.44 11.66
N GLU A 374 6.97 -22.92 12.06
CA GLU A 374 6.79 -21.55 12.53
C GLU A 374 5.51 -21.48 13.36
N ARG A 375 5.60 -20.92 14.58
CA ARG A 375 4.48 -20.78 15.53
C ARG A 375 3.29 -19.99 14.99
N ARG A 376 3.50 -19.10 14.02
CA ARG A 376 2.46 -18.51 13.16
C ARG A 376 2.08 -19.53 12.08
N THR A 377 1.25 -20.51 12.45
CA THR A 377 1.02 -21.78 11.74
C THR A 377 0.74 -21.60 10.23
N PHE A 378 -0.02 -20.56 9.86
CA PHE A 378 -0.37 -20.22 8.47
C PHE A 378 0.81 -19.99 7.51
N ILE A 379 1.99 -19.64 8.04
CA ILE A 379 3.19 -19.40 7.24
C ILE A 379 3.76 -20.73 6.69
N SER A 380 3.66 -21.80 7.48
CA SER A 380 4.18 -23.14 7.14
C SER A 380 3.11 -24.09 6.57
N GLY A 381 1.84 -23.67 6.53
CA GLY A 381 0.69 -24.58 6.45
C GLY A 381 0.26 -25.07 5.08
N VAL A 382 0.82 -24.56 3.98
CA VAL A 382 0.26 -24.65 2.60
C VAL A 382 -1.09 -23.88 2.46
N SER A 383 -1.58 -23.28 3.56
CA SER A 383 -2.73 -22.38 3.79
C SER A 383 -2.59 -21.89 5.28
N ASP A 384 -3.22 -20.87 5.89
CA ASP A 384 -4.46 -20.08 5.67
C ASP A 384 -4.16 -18.59 6.05
N GLU A 385 -4.01 -17.64 5.13
CA GLU A 385 -3.34 -17.85 3.84
C GLU A 385 -2.03 -17.05 3.77
N VAL A 386 -0.94 -17.79 3.56
CA VAL A 386 0.40 -17.38 3.10
C VAL A 386 0.99 -18.58 2.35
N GLY A 387 0.79 -19.78 2.89
CA GLY A 387 1.30 -21.04 2.35
C GLY A 387 0.78 -21.47 0.97
N ALA A 388 -0.39 -21.06 0.49
CA ALA A 388 -0.84 -21.46 -0.87
C ALA A 388 -0.22 -20.61 -1.98
N GLY A 389 0.23 -19.38 -1.66
CA GLY A 389 0.80 -18.43 -2.62
C GLY A 389 1.88 -19.04 -3.54
N PRO A 390 2.88 -19.77 -3.01
CA PRO A 390 3.92 -20.40 -3.84
C PRO A 390 3.41 -21.42 -4.86
N ASN A 391 2.39 -22.20 -4.50
CA ASN A 391 1.79 -23.25 -5.34
C ASN A 391 0.88 -22.64 -6.41
N LEU A 392 0.04 -21.67 -6.01
CA LEU A 392 -0.81 -20.91 -6.93
C LEU A 392 0.01 -20.09 -7.94
N LEU A 393 1.14 -19.51 -7.51
CA LEU A 393 2.02 -18.78 -8.43
C LEU A 393 2.57 -19.70 -9.51
N MET A 394 2.99 -20.92 -9.16
CA MET A 394 3.50 -21.89 -10.12
C MET A 394 2.42 -22.29 -11.15
N ALA A 395 1.18 -22.51 -10.72
CA ALA A 395 0.06 -22.77 -11.63
C ALA A 395 -0.25 -21.54 -12.52
N SER A 396 -0.27 -20.34 -11.95
CA SER A 396 -0.54 -19.08 -12.65
C SER A 396 0.51 -18.76 -13.70
N LYS A 397 1.79 -18.98 -13.39
CA LYS A 397 2.91 -18.85 -14.32
C LYS A 397 2.76 -19.84 -15.47
N ASN A 398 2.47 -21.11 -15.19
CA ASN A 398 2.44 -22.13 -16.23
C ASN A 398 1.24 -21.99 -17.17
N LEU A 399 0.09 -21.48 -16.70
CA LEU A 399 -1.05 -21.12 -17.56
C LEU A 399 -0.66 -20.17 -18.71
N LEU A 400 0.23 -19.21 -18.45
CA LEU A 400 0.66 -18.19 -19.42
C LEU A 400 1.97 -18.56 -20.13
N MET A 401 2.85 -19.28 -19.43
CA MET A 401 4.21 -19.61 -19.85
C MET A 401 4.53 -21.07 -19.48
N PRO A 402 3.99 -22.06 -20.21
CA PRO A 402 4.16 -23.47 -19.85
C PRO A 402 5.63 -23.91 -19.81
N ASP A 403 6.01 -24.63 -18.75
CA ASP A 403 7.24 -25.42 -18.67
C ASP A 403 6.88 -26.85 -18.23
N LYS A 404 7.41 -27.86 -18.93
CA LYS A 404 7.01 -29.25 -18.69
C LYS A 404 7.43 -29.76 -17.30
N HIS A 405 8.63 -29.42 -16.84
CA HIS A 405 9.09 -29.88 -15.53
C HIS A 405 8.26 -29.23 -14.42
N GLN A 406 7.99 -27.94 -14.53
CA GLN A 406 7.17 -27.21 -13.55
C GLN A 406 5.70 -27.66 -13.54
N VAL A 407 5.17 -28.12 -14.66
CA VAL A 407 3.85 -28.77 -14.71
C VAL A 407 3.87 -30.13 -14.00
N GLN A 408 4.90 -30.96 -14.18
CA GLN A 408 5.01 -32.24 -13.47
C GLN A 408 5.05 -32.05 -11.94
N LEU A 409 5.75 -31.02 -11.45
CA LEU A 409 5.73 -30.64 -10.01
C LEU A 409 4.33 -30.18 -9.55
N LEU A 410 3.50 -29.60 -10.42
CA LEU A 410 2.11 -29.27 -10.11
C LEU A 410 1.20 -30.50 -10.10
N GLU A 411 1.47 -31.50 -10.94
CA GLU A 411 0.76 -32.78 -10.91
C GLU A 411 1.07 -33.55 -9.61
N GLU A 412 2.34 -33.63 -9.24
CA GLU A 412 2.80 -34.19 -7.96
C GLU A 412 2.20 -33.45 -6.75
N TYR A 413 2.16 -32.12 -6.77
CA TYR A 413 1.46 -31.32 -5.74
C TYR A 413 -0.04 -31.63 -5.66
N VAL A 414 -0.71 -31.76 -6.81
CA VAL A 414 -2.14 -32.07 -6.85
C VAL A 414 -2.42 -33.43 -6.25
N ASP A 415 -1.67 -34.47 -6.63
CA ASP A 415 -1.92 -35.84 -6.20
C ASP A 415 -1.48 -36.14 -4.77
N ASP A 416 -0.28 -35.68 -4.38
CA ASP A 416 0.25 -35.97 -3.04
C ASP A 416 -0.26 -34.99 -1.97
N VAL A 417 -0.45 -33.70 -2.27
CA VAL A 417 -0.69 -32.68 -1.22
C VAL A 417 -2.09 -32.11 -1.25
N LEU A 418 -2.56 -31.63 -2.40
CA LEU A 418 -3.86 -30.99 -2.48
C LEU A 418 -4.98 -32.02 -2.32
N TRP A 419 -5.04 -33.02 -3.18
CA TRP A 419 -6.14 -33.97 -3.22
C TRP A 419 -5.97 -35.10 -2.20
N GLY A 420 -6.53 -34.91 -1.01
CA GLY A 420 -6.64 -35.91 0.06
C GLY A 420 -5.92 -35.57 1.36
N LYS A 421 -5.03 -34.58 1.35
CA LYS A 421 -4.45 -34.02 2.58
C LYS A 421 -5.02 -32.63 2.86
N LEU A 422 -4.82 -31.66 1.98
CA LEU A 422 -5.32 -30.28 2.18
C LEU A 422 -6.82 -30.17 1.85
N GLN A 423 -7.29 -30.86 0.82
CA GLN A 423 -8.70 -31.04 0.50
C GLN A 423 -9.15 -32.46 0.83
N ASN A 424 -10.32 -32.61 1.46
CA ASN A 424 -10.88 -33.90 1.84
C ASN A 424 -11.57 -34.59 0.65
N LYS A 425 -11.26 -35.87 0.39
CA LYS A 425 -11.78 -36.60 -0.79
C LYS A 425 -13.28 -36.88 -0.75
N ASP A 426 -13.85 -36.99 0.45
CA ASP A 426 -15.24 -37.40 0.64
C ASP A 426 -16.26 -36.30 0.29
N ASP A 427 -15.86 -35.03 0.37
CA ASP A 427 -16.77 -33.88 0.23
C ASP A 427 -16.18 -32.59 -0.36
N TYR A 428 -14.91 -32.60 -0.80
CA TYR A 428 -14.17 -31.47 -1.35
C TYR A 428 -13.97 -30.28 -0.39
N SER A 429 -14.23 -30.43 0.91
CA SER A 429 -13.93 -29.40 1.92
C SER A 429 -12.42 -29.17 2.04
N VAL A 430 -11.99 -27.91 2.16
CA VAL A 430 -10.57 -27.50 2.19
C VAL A 430 -10.21 -27.05 3.61
N ARG A 431 -9.16 -27.66 4.17
CA ARG A 431 -8.68 -27.42 5.54
C ARG A 431 -7.99 -26.06 5.68
N ALA A 432 -7.81 -25.60 6.90
CA ALA A 432 -7.05 -24.38 7.20
C ALA A 432 -5.55 -24.56 6.93
N SER A 433 -4.95 -25.67 7.34
CA SER A 433 -3.51 -25.90 7.23
C SER A 433 -3.16 -27.38 7.35
N LEU A 434 -2.09 -27.81 6.67
CA LEU A 434 -1.45 -29.11 6.93
C LEU A 434 -0.51 -29.06 8.13
N TYR A 435 0.09 -27.90 8.41
CA TYR A 435 0.95 -27.68 9.57
C TYR A 435 0.11 -27.33 10.81
N TYR A 436 0.57 -27.75 11.99
CA TYR A 436 0.01 -27.39 13.30
C TYR A 436 1.09 -27.51 14.38
N THR A 437 0.94 -26.79 15.49
CA THR A 437 1.90 -26.86 16.61
C THR A 437 1.28 -26.47 17.94
N ASP A 438 1.77 -27.06 19.02
CA ASP A 438 1.39 -26.70 20.40
C ASP A 438 2.17 -25.46 20.91
N GLU A 439 3.07 -24.89 20.09
CA GLU A 439 3.87 -23.71 20.42
C GLU A 439 3.09 -22.39 20.30
N ASN A 440 3.09 -21.61 21.39
CA ASN A 440 2.39 -20.33 21.45
C ASN A 440 3.15 -19.18 20.77
N SER A 441 2.43 -18.48 19.90
CA SER A 441 2.80 -17.21 19.26
C SER A 441 2.48 -16.02 20.17
N PRO A 442 3.28 -14.93 20.14
CA PRO A 442 2.90 -13.64 20.74
C PRO A 442 1.57 -13.09 20.20
N TYR A 443 1.15 -13.55 19.02
CA TYR A 443 -0.16 -13.29 18.44
C TYR A 443 -1.04 -14.53 18.66
N SER A 444 -1.95 -14.47 19.65
CA SER A 444 -2.77 -15.62 20.09
C SER A 444 -3.68 -16.21 19.00
N TRP A 445 -3.99 -15.46 17.95
CA TRP A 445 -4.76 -15.94 16.79
C TRP A 445 -3.95 -16.73 15.77
N ALA A 446 -2.61 -16.72 15.87
CA ALA A 446 -1.70 -17.22 14.83
C ALA A 446 -1.16 -18.64 15.08
N SER A 447 -1.18 -19.12 16.34
CA SER A 447 -0.85 -20.52 16.68
C SER A 447 -2.09 -21.38 16.59
N TRP A 448 -2.03 -22.46 15.82
CA TRP A 448 -3.11 -23.41 15.68
C TRP A 448 -2.67 -24.83 16.05
N ASP A 449 -3.48 -25.45 16.91
CA ASP A 449 -3.45 -26.90 17.13
C ASP A 449 -3.99 -27.66 15.90
N LYS A 450 -3.96 -28.99 15.97
CA LYS A 450 -4.45 -29.84 14.89
C LYS A 450 -5.95 -29.62 14.58
N SER A 451 -6.78 -29.37 15.59
CA SER A 451 -8.22 -29.18 15.39
C SER A 451 -8.49 -27.93 14.57
N ARG A 452 -7.84 -26.82 14.92
CA ARG A 452 -7.94 -25.55 14.20
C ARG A 452 -7.28 -25.62 12.81
N SER A 453 -6.22 -26.40 12.61
CA SER A 453 -5.65 -26.61 11.27
C SER A 453 -6.56 -27.43 10.35
N GLU A 454 -7.35 -28.37 10.88
CA GLU A 454 -8.28 -29.20 10.11
C GLU A 454 -9.66 -28.55 9.85
N GLU A 455 -9.94 -27.37 10.43
CA GLU A 455 -11.19 -26.61 10.18
C GLU A 455 -11.35 -26.17 8.72
N THR A 456 -12.58 -26.23 8.20
CA THR A 456 -12.88 -26.03 6.76
C THR A 456 -13.77 -24.81 6.45
N TRP A 457 -14.03 -23.94 7.43
CA TRP A 457 -14.99 -22.83 7.28
C TRP A 457 -14.47 -21.58 6.56
N ARG A 458 -13.17 -21.47 6.27
CA ARG A 458 -12.62 -20.22 5.68
C ARG A 458 -12.69 -20.24 4.16
N ALA A 459 -13.64 -19.48 3.60
CA ALA A 459 -13.86 -19.34 2.15
C ALA A 459 -12.58 -19.06 1.32
N TYR A 460 -11.68 -18.24 1.85
CA TYR A 460 -10.42 -17.87 1.17
C TYR A 460 -9.55 -19.08 0.82
N ASN A 461 -9.59 -20.17 1.60
CA ASN A 461 -8.72 -21.34 1.35
C ASN A 461 -9.16 -22.07 0.07
N TYR A 462 -10.46 -22.04 -0.27
CA TYR A 462 -11.02 -22.74 -1.43
C TYR A 462 -10.65 -22.11 -2.76
N VAL A 463 -10.66 -20.78 -2.85
CA VAL A 463 -10.48 -20.06 -4.11
C VAL A 463 -9.07 -20.24 -4.69
N HIS A 464 -8.04 -20.33 -3.85
CA HIS A 464 -6.67 -20.62 -4.30
C HIS A 464 -6.55 -22.02 -4.91
N GLN A 465 -7.16 -23.04 -4.29
CA GLN A 465 -7.10 -24.42 -4.82
C GLN A 465 -7.99 -24.59 -6.06
N ALA A 466 -9.18 -23.98 -6.08
CA ALA A 466 -10.04 -23.94 -7.26
C ALA A 466 -9.34 -23.28 -8.47
N ALA A 467 -8.51 -22.26 -8.22
CA ALA A 467 -7.69 -21.64 -9.25
C ALA A 467 -6.59 -22.57 -9.78
N ILE A 468 -5.89 -23.31 -8.90
CA ILE A 468 -4.90 -24.32 -9.32
C ILE A 468 -5.55 -25.40 -10.19
N TYR A 469 -6.67 -25.98 -9.76
CA TYR A 469 -7.41 -26.95 -10.57
C TYR A 469 -7.85 -26.39 -11.92
N TRP A 470 -8.39 -25.16 -11.96
CA TRP A 470 -8.78 -24.51 -13.21
C TRP A 470 -7.57 -24.26 -14.14
N MET A 471 -6.43 -23.82 -13.60
CA MET A 471 -5.20 -23.64 -14.38
C MET A 471 -4.69 -24.96 -14.96
N MET A 472 -4.73 -26.04 -14.18
CA MET A 472 -4.35 -27.38 -14.65
C MET A 472 -5.33 -27.93 -15.70
N TYR A 473 -6.64 -27.68 -15.57
CA TYR A 473 -7.62 -27.95 -16.64
C TYR A 473 -7.22 -27.22 -17.93
N ARG A 474 -6.96 -25.90 -17.87
CA ARG A 474 -6.59 -25.10 -19.04
C ARG A 474 -5.29 -25.61 -19.69
N LEU A 475 -4.35 -26.16 -18.91
CA LEU A 475 -3.13 -26.76 -19.41
C LEU A 475 -3.41 -28.12 -20.09
N ALA A 476 -4.06 -29.05 -19.39
CA ALA A 476 -4.43 -30.37 -19.90
C ALA A 476 -5.34 -30.30 -21.14
N ARG A 477 -6.18 -29.26 -21.25
CA ARG A 477 -7.16 -29.08 -22.31
C ARG A 477 -6.59 -28.58 -23.64
N ASN A 478 -5.44 -27.90 -23.60
CA ASN A 478 -4.89 -27.12 -24.72
C ASN A 478 -3.45 -27.50 -25.11
N TYR A 479 -2.77 -28.36 -24.37
CA TYR A 479 -1.39 -28.77 -24.63
C TYR A 479 -1.21 -30.29 -24.53
N ASP A 480 -1.24 -30.97 -25.69
CA ASP A 480 -1.13 -32.44 -25.79
C ASP A 480 0.14 -32.98 -25.08
N GLY A 481 -0.04 -33.83 -24.07
CA GLY A 481 1.06 -34.48 -23.35
C GLY A 481 1.91 -33.55 -22.46
N LEU A 482 1.40 -32.35 -22.14
CA LEU A 482 1.97 -31.45 -21.14
C LEU A 482 1.57 -31.88 -19.71
N VAL A 483 0.28 -32.17 -19.51
CA VAL A 483 -0.31 -32.77 -18.31
C VAL A 483 -0.65 -34.23 -18.64
N THR A 484 -0.43 -35.15 -17.70
CA THR A 484 -0.48 -36.60 -17.92
C THR A 484 -1.07 -37.46 -16.79
N ASN A 485 -1.18 -36.96 -15.55
CA ASN A 485 -1.71 -37.72 -14.42
C ASN A 485 -3.25 -37.86 -14.47
N HIS A 486 -3.96 -36.77 -14.83
CA HIS A 486 -5.41 -36.76 -15.00
C HIS A 486 -5.82 -36.08 -16.31
N ASP A 487 -7.04 -36.37 -16.79
CA ASP A 487 -7.62 -35.68 -17.94
C ASP A 487 -8.13 -34.28 -17.58
N TRP A 488 -8.41 -33.46 -18.59
CA TRP A 488 -8.86 -32.08 -18.38
C TRP A 488 -10.23 -32.01 -17.70
N GLN A 489 -11.07 -33.02 -17.90
CA GLN A 489 -12.39 -33.15 -17.29
C GLN A 489 -12.24 -33.26 -15.78
N TRP A 490 -11.36 -34.13 -15.28
CA TRP A 490 -11.07 -34.29 -13.87
C TRP A 490 -10.69 -32.96 -13.21
N TYR A 491 -9.79 -32.19 -13.83
CA TYR A 491 -9.37 -30.88 -13.32
C TYR A 491 -10.50 -29.84 -13.31
N LEU A 492 -11.32 -29.75 -14.37
CA LEU A 492 -12.46 -28.84 -14.40
C LEU A 492 -13.53 -29.22 -13.37
N ASP A 493 -13.71 -30.52 -13.13
CA ASP A 493 -14.63 -31.04 -12.14
C ASP A 493 -14.17 -30.72 -10.70
N HIS A 494 -12.88 -30.86 -10.42
CA HIS A 494 -12.31 -30.47 -9.12
C HIS A 494 -12.38 -28.96 -8.90
N ALA A 495 -12.20 -28.14 -9.94
CA ALA A 495 -12.40 -26.68 -9.85
C ALA A 495 -13.87 -26.32 -9.54
N TYR A 496 -14.83 -26.96 -10.21
CA TYR A 496 -16.27 -26.82 -9.92
C TYR A 496 -16.61 -27.29 -8.49
N HIS A 497 -16.24 -28.51 -8.12
CA HIS A 497 -16.58 -29.10 -6.83
C HIS A 497 -15.93 -28.38 -5.65
N THR A 498 -14.71 -27.85 -5.80
CA THR A 498 -14.07 -27.03 -4.75
C THR A 498 -14.88 -25.77 -4.43
N VAL A 499 -15.41 -25.07 -5.44
CA VAL A 499 -16.25 -23.88 -5.21
C VAL A 499 -17.64 -24.24 -4.68
N MET A 500 -18.25 -25.34 -5.14
CA MET A 500 -19.53 -25.79 -4.57
C MET A 500 -19.37 -26.32 -3.12
N ALA A 501 -18.20 -26.86 -2.77
CA ALA A 501 -17.85 -27.17 -1.39
C ALA A 501 -17.66 -25.90 -0.55
N MET A 502 -17.07 -24.84 -1.10
CA MET A 502 -17.03 -23.52 -0.44
C MET A 502 -18.43 -23.05 -0.04
N HIS A 503 -19.44 -23.18 -0.91
CA HIS A 503 -20.83 -22.83 -0.54
C HIS A 503 -21.37 -23.67 0.63
N LYS A 504 -21.04 -24.97 0.67
CA LYS A 504 -21.54 -25.94 1.66
C LYS A 504 -20.83 -25.84 3.02
N PHE A 505 -19.57 -25.44 3.04
CA PHE A 505 -18.69 -25.56 4.20
C PHE A 505 -18.10 -24.25 4.71
N ALA A 506 -17.99 -23.20 3.88
CA ALA A 506 -17.47 -21.90 4.33
C ALA A 506 -18.46 -21.12 5.22
N THR A 507 -19.70 -21.61 5.35
CA THR A 507 -20.62 -21.19 6.39
C THR A 507 -20.07 -21.62 7.75
N LYS A 508 -19.59 -20.66 8.54
CA LYS A 508 -19.21 -20.87 9.95
C LYS A 508 -20.49 -20.90 10.82
N ASP A 509 -20.51 -20.18 11.94
CA ASP A 509 -21.72 -19.92 12.74
C ASP A 509 -22.75 -18.99 12.05
N LYS A 510 -22.51 -18.62 10.78
CA LYS A 510 -23.35 -17.75 9.95
C LYS A 510 -23.43 -18.31 8.52
N PHE A 511 -24.64 -18.35 7.95
CA PHE A 511 -24.87 -18.59 6.51
C PHE A 511 -24.34 -17.40 5.70
N MET A 512 -23.58 -17.65 4.62
CA MET A 512 -22.91 -16.62 3.83
C MET A 512 -22.01 -15.76 4.73
N TYR A 513 -20.89 -16.34 5.19
CA TYR A 513 -19.98 -15.69 6.15
C TYR A 513 -18.81 -14.97 5.46
N LEU A 514 -17.76 -15.67 5.03
CA LEU A 514 -16.64 -15.05 4.31
C LEU A 514 -16.81 -15.12 2.79
N GLU A 515 -17.53 -16.13 2.33
CA GLU A 515 -17.87 -16.38 0.94
C GLU A 515 -18.83 -15.34 0.33
N GLN A 516 -19.44 -14.47 1.15
CA GLN A 516 -20.25 -13.35 0.65
C GLN A 516 -19.41 -12.23 0.03
N PHE A 517 -18.16 -12.07 0.48
CA PHE A 517 -17.29 -10.96 0.11
C PHE A 517 -16.52 -11.21 -1.19
N GLY A 518 -15.83 -10.16 -1.66
CA GLY A 518 -14.70 -10.30 -2.57
C GLY A 518 -13.61 -11.18 -1.93
N LEU A 519 -13.21 -12.25 -2.62
CA LEU A 519 -12.14 -13.15 -2.16
C LEU A 519 -10.86 -12.84 -2.95
N MET A 520 -9.69 -13.06 -2.33
CA MET A 520 -8.42 -13.05 -3.05
C MET A 520 -8.48 -14.02 -4.25
N VAL A 521 -8.02 -13.60 -5.43
CA VAL A 521 -8.09 -14.41 -6.68
C VAL A 521 -9.55 -14.72 -7.11
N GLY A 522 -10.54 -14.07 -6.51
CA GLY A 522 -11.98 -14.32 -6.70
C GLY A 522 -12.47 -14.27 -8.15
N SER A 523 -11.78 -13.52 -9.02
CA SER A 523 -12.01 -13.45 -10.47
C SER A 523 -12.07 -14.82 -11.15
N VAL A 524 -11.38 -15.84 -10.60
CA VAL A 524 -11.36 -17.20 -11.15
C VAL A 524 -12.73 -17.86 -11.21
N HIS A 525 -13.68 -17.44 -10.36
CA HIS A 525 -15.05 -17.97 -10.39
C HIS A 525 -15.73 -17.69 -11.73
N LEU A 526 -15.53 -16.50 -12.31
CA LEU A 526 -16.09 -16.14 -13.61
C LEU A 526 -15.43 -16.95 -14.75
N TRP A 527 -14.15 -17.29 -14.61
CA TRP A 527 -13.44 -18.09 -15.61
C TRP A 527 -13.85 -19.57 -15.56
N ILE A 528 -13.98 -20.15 -14.35
CA ILE A 528 -14.55 -21.50 -14.16
C ILE A 528 -15.96 -21.57 -14.74
N LEU A 529 -16.84 -20.60 -14.45
CA LEU A 529 -18.20 -20.58 -15.03
C LEU A 529 -18.18 -20.58 -16.56
N LYS A 530 -17.38 -19.70 -17.18
CA LYS A 530 -17.25 -19.63 -18.65
C LYS A 530 -16.69 -20.91 -19.27
N ASP A 531 -15.74 -21.57 -18.61
CA ASP A 531 -15.19 -22.84 -19.08
C ASP A 531 -16.18 -24.01 -18.88
N LEU A 532 -17.01 -24.00 -17.83
CA LEU A 532 -18.13 -24.93 -17.68
C LEU A 532 -19.20 -24.74 -18.76
N GLU A 533 -19.49 -23.50 -19.16
CA GLU A 533 -20.39 -23.19 -20.28
C GLU A 533 -19.77 -23.63 -21.63
N TYR A 534 -18.47 -23.37 -21.82
CA TYR A 534 -17.74 -23.68 -23.05
C TYR A 534 -17.65 -25.18 -23.33
N GLU A 535 -17.37 -26.01 -22.31
CA GLU A 535 -17.34 -27.47 -22.43
C GLU A 535 -18.75 -28.12 -22.34
N GLY A 536 -19.82 -27.31 -22.33
CA GLY A 536 -21.21 -27.78 -22.38
C GLY A 536 -21.72 -28.42 -21.09
N TRP A 537 -21.13 -28.10 -19.94
CA TRP A 537 -21.49 -28.67 -18.63
C TRP A 537 -22.69 -27.95 -18.00
N ASP A 538 -23.74 -27.75 -18.80
CA ASP A 538 -24.97 -26.98 -18.55
C ASP A 538 -25.51 -27.06 -17.10
N GLU A 539 -25.64 -28.26 -16.54
CA GLU A 539 -26.22 -28.44 -15.20
C GLU A 539 -25.28 -27.94 -14.09
N LYS A 540 -23.96 -28.12 -14.27
CA LYS A 540 -22.94 -27.60 -13.36
C LYS A 540 -22.85 -26.07 -13.48
N ALA A 541 -22.80 -25.55 -14.71
CA ALA A 541 -22.82 -24.11 -14.98
C ALA A 541 -24.02 -23.42 -14.30
N LYS A 542 -25.25 -23.93 -14.48
CA LYS A 542 -26.47 -23.37 -13.88
C LYS A 542 -26.46 -23.38 -12.34
N LYS A 543 -25.93 -24.44 -11.71
CA LYS A 543 -25.78 -24.51 -10.24
C LYS A 543 -24.73 -23.52 -9.72
N TYR A 544 -23.62 -23.40 -10.44
CA TYR A 544 -22.50 -22.51 -10.13
C TYR A 544 -22.90 -21.04 -10.28
N GLU A 545 -23.57 -20.70 -11.39
CA GLU A 545 -24.14 -19.38 -11.67
C GLU A 545 -25.15 -18.97 -10.58
N ALA A 546 -26.05 -19.87 -10.17
CA ALA A 546 -27.00 -19.60 -9.09
C ALA A 546 -26.30 -19.23 -7.77
N TYR A 547 -25.21 -19.92 -7.42
CA TYR A 547 -24.39 -19.58 -6.26
C TYR A 547 -23.66 -18.22 -6.43
N MET A 548 -23.07 -17.95 -7.60
CA MET A 548 -22.48 -16.64 -7.89
C MET A 548 -23.51 -15.50 -7.81
N ARG A 549 -24.73 -15.72 -8.29
CA ARG A 549 -25.84 -14.75 -8.21
C ARG A 549 -26.27 -14.50 -6.77
N LEU A 550 -26.32 -15.52 -5.90
CA LEU A 550 -26.56 -15.36 -4.47
C LEU A 550 -25.47 -14.50 -3.80
N ARG A 551 -24.19 -14.78 -4.09
CA ARG A 551 -23.06 -13.95 -3.61
C ARG A 551 -23.22 -12.48 -4.02
N TYR A 552 -23.45 -12.24 -5.31
CA TYR A 552 -23.67 -10.90 -5.85
C TYR A 552 -24.87 -10.18 -5.22
N GLN A 553 -26.00 -10.86 -5.03
CA GLN A 553 -27.19 -10.28 -4.42
C GLN A 553 -26.97 -9.85 -2.97
N ILE A 554 -26.17 -10.60 -2.21
CA ILE A 554 -25.79 -10.23 -0.84
C ILE A 554 -24.80 -9.06 -0.88
N TRP A 555 -23.71 -9.18 -1.63
CA TRP A 555 -22.69 -8.12 -1.76
C TRP A 555 -23.31 -6.77 -2.18
N ALA A 556 -24.13 -6.75 -3.24
CA ALA A 556 -24.81 -5.55 -3.71
C ALA A 556 -25.94 -5.03 -2.79
N SER A 557 -26.23 -5.71 -1.67
CA SER A 557 -27.14 -5.23 -0.62
C SER A 557 -26.43 -4.61 0.59
N LEU A 558 -25.10 -4.79 0.68
CA LEU A 558 -24.28 -4.19 1.72
C LEU A 558 -23.99 -2.72 1.40
N LYS A 559 -24.03 -1.86 2.44
CA LYS A 559 -23.71 -0.43 2.33
C LYS A 559 -22.23 -0.19 1.99
N TYR A 560 -21.36 -1.07 2.49
CA TYR A 560 -19.92 -1.12 2.28
C TYR A 560 -19.59 -2.61 2.05
N PRO A 561 -19.33 -3.06 0.81
CA PRO A 561 -19.59 -4.45 0.40
C PRO A 561 -18.36 -5.37 0.26
#